data_AF-A0A316DYN5-F1
#
_entry.id   AF-A0A316DYN5-F1
#
_cell.length_a   1.000
_cell.length_b   1.000
_cell.length_c   1.000
_cell.angle_alpha   90.00
_cell.angle_beta   90.00
_cell.angle_gamma   90.00
#
_symmetry.space_group_name_H-M   'P 1'
#
loop_
_entity.id
_entity.type
_entity.pdbx_description
1 polymer ?
#
loop_
_entity_poly.entity_id
_entity_poly.type
_entity_poly.pdbx_seq_one_letter_code
_entity_poly.pdbx_strand_id
1 'polypeptide(L)'
;MLSLKKFLRKKNYIRIPLVYTATNHFEVVAKINGIPGRFILDTGASNTCIGFDKIELFKLVSKESEIKAAGAGSSNMETMISTKNRIEIGKWSKKKQKIVLFDLTHVNEALTTHNALPVDGIIGADVLKRGKAVIDYKGCFLYLKLK
;
A
#
# COMPACT_ATOMS: atom_id res chain seq x y z
N MET A 1 -18.73 -22.01 -16.37
CA MET A 1 -18.22 -20.65 -16.08
C MET A 1 -16.72 -20.71 -15.81
N LEU A 2 -15.91 -19.76 -16.32
CA LEU A 2 -14.49 -19.68 -15.94
C LEU A 2 -14.37 -19.13 -14.51
N SER A 3 -13.48 -19.70 -13.69
CA SER A 3 -13.18 -19.11 -12.36
C SER A 3 -12.56 -17.72 -12.52
N LEU A 4 -12.76 -16.85 -11.51
CA LEU A 4 -12.19 -15.48 -11.49
C LEU A 4 -10.69 -15.49 -11.81
N LYS A 5 -9.93 -16.41 -11.19
CA LYS A 5 -8.50 -16.65 -11.47
C LYS A 5 -8.23 -16.90 -12.96
N LYS A 6 -8.98 -17.82 -13.59
CA LYS A 6 -8.79 -18.16 -15.01
C LYS A 6 -9.15 -16.97 -15.91
N PHE A 7 -10.23 -16.25 -15.60
CA PHE A 7 -10.67 -15.07 -16.34
C PHE A 7 -9.63 -13.94 -16.29
N LEU A 8 -9.17 -13.57 -15.08
CA LEU A 8 -8.21 -12.49 -14.90
C LEU A 8 -6.83 -12.83 -15.49
N ARG A 9 -6.37 -14.09 -15.38
CA ARG A 9 -5.13 -14.53 -16.02
C ARG A 9 -5.17 -14.33 -17.55
N LYS A 10 -6.28 -14.67 -18.21
CA LYS A 10 -6.46 -14.42 -19.65
C LYS A 10 -6.41 -12.92 -20.01
N LYS A 11 -6.69 -12.03 -19.05
CA LYS A 11 -6.62 -10.57 -19.20
C LYS A 11 -5.28 -9.96 -18.74
N ASN A 12 -4.23 -10.77 -18.65
CA ASN A 12 -2.88 -10.38 -18.24
C ASN A 12 -2.76 -9.85 -16.80
N TYR A 13 -3.61 -10.35 -15.90
CA TYR A 13 -3.45 -10.08 -14.47
C TYR A 13 -2.52 -11.10 -13.82
N ILE A 14 -1.68 -10.59 -12.91
CA ILE A 14 -1.00 -11.42 -11.92
C ILE A 14 -1.85 -11.51 -10.66
N ARG A 15 -1.62 -12.57 -9.89
CA ARG A 15 -2.24 -12.81 -8.60
C ARG A 15 -1.19 -12.65 -7.50
N ILE A 16 -1.47 -11.85 -6.50
CA ILE A 16 -0.62 -11.55 -5.34
C ILE A 16 -1.38 -12.01 -4.09
N PRO A 17 -0.80 -12.87 -3.24
CA PRO A 17 -1.43 -13.28 -1.99
C PRO A 17 -1.61 -12.07 -1.06
N LEU A 18 -2.74 -12.03 -0.39
CA LEU A 18 -3.02 -11.13 0.72
C LEU A 18 -3.10 -11.96 2.00
N VAL A 19 -2.77 -11.34 3.13
CA VAL A 19 -2.91 -11.93 4.45
C VAL A 19 -3.88 -11.06 5.24
N TYR A 20 -4.76 -11.69 6.03
CA TYR A 20 -5.57 -10.94 6.98
C TYR A 20 -4.75 -10.61 8.22
N THR A 21 -4.80 -9.35 8.64
CA THR A 21 -4.35 -8.96 9.98
C THR A 21 -5.35 -9.44 11.03
N ALA A 22 -4.95 -9.44 12.31
CA ALA A 22 -5.86 -9.71 13.42
C ALA A 22 -7.04 -8.70 13.48
N THR A 23 -6.91 -7.54 12.82
CA THR A 23 -7.94 -6.51 12.70
C THR A 23 -8.76 -6.62 11.41
N ASN A 24 -8.71 -7.75 10.70
CA ASN A 24 -9.43 -8.02 9.44
C ASN A 24 -9.06 -7.11 8.25
N HIS A 25 -7.94 -6.40 8.33
CA HIS A 25 -7.41 -5.68 7.17
C HIS A 25 -6.62 -6.64 6.28
N PHE A 26 -6.56 -6.35 4.98
CA PHE A 26 -5.60 -7.02 4.12
C PHE A 26 -4.24 -6.36 4.21
N GLU A 27 -3.20 -7.17 4.38
CA GLU A 27 -1.82 -6.75 4.17
C GLU A 27 -1.25 -7.33 2.87
N VAL A 28 -0.31 -6.59 2.30
CA VAL A 28 0.45 -6.97 1.11
C VAL A 28 1.92 -6.62 1.29
N VAL A 29 2.80 -7.52 0.85
CA VAL A 29 4.23 -7.22 0.75
C VAL A 29 4.49 -6.46 -0.55
N ALA A 30 5.10 -5.30 -0.43
CA ALA A 30 5.56 -4.50 -1.56
C ALA A 30 7.04 -4.16 -1.38
N LYS A 31 7.75 -3.87 -2.47
CA LYS A 31 9.09 -3.29 -2.41
C LYS A 31 9.03 -1.83 -2.78
N ILE A 32 9.64 -0.99 -1.96
CA ILE A 32 9.85 0.42 -2.23
C ILE A 32 11.35 0.63 -2.43
N ASN A 33 11.73 1.13 -3.60
CA ASN A 33 13.13 1.30 -4.01
C ASN A 33 13.98 0.03 -3.84
N GLY A 34 13.36 -1.14 -4.05
CA GLY A 34 13.99 -2.46 -3.95
C GLY A 34 13.97 -3.09 -2.56
N ILE A 35 13.59 -2.35 -1.51
CA ILE A 35 13.53 -2.83 -0.13
C ILE A 35 12.11 -3.32 0.18
N PRO A 36 11.91 -4.56 0.67
CA PRO A 36 10.60 -5.09 1.02
C PRO A 36 10.04 -4.41 2.27
N GLY A 37 8.72 -4.25 2.32
CA GLY A 37 7.97 -3.79 3.48
C GLY A 37 6.56 -4.37 3.51
N ARG A 38 5.89 -4.20 4.64
CA ARG A 38 4.51 -4.62 4.91
C ARG A 38 3.58 -3.43 4.85
N PHE A 39 2.51 -3.57 4.07
CA PHE A 39 1.58 -2.48 3.81
C PHE A 39 0.14 -2.93 3.99
N ILE A 40 -0.68 -2.08 4.61
CA ILE A 40 -2.14 -2.26 4.55
C ILE A 40 -2.61 -1.96 3.11
N LEU A 41 -3.51 -2.78 2.60
CA LEU A 41 -4.23 -2.51 1.36
C LEU A 41 -5.48 -1.70 1.68
N ASP A 42 -5.48 -0.40 1.36
CA ASP A 42 -6.56 0.50 1.77
C ASP A 42 -7.16 1.24 0.56
N THR A 43 -8.40 0.90 0.22
CA THR A 43 -9.15 1.59 -0.84
C THR A 43 -9.66 2.97 -0.42
N GLY A 44 -9.74 3.25 0.88
CA GLY A 44 -10.13 4.54 1.46
C GLY A 44 -8.99 5.57 1.46
N ALA A 45 -7.73 5.12 1.45
CA ALA A 45 -6.58 6.00 1.31
C ALA A 45 -6.46 6.54 -0.13
N SER A 46 -6.45 7.87 -0.29
CA SER A 46 -6.31 8.51 -1.60
C SER A 46 -4.93 8.30 -2.22
N ASN A 47 -3.89 8.24 -1.39
CA ASN A 47 -2.50 8.09 -1.77
C ASN A 47 -1.84 6.92 -1.04
N THR A 48 -0.82 6.36 -1.67
CA THR A 48 0.10 5.43 -1.02
C THR A 48 0.99 6.19 -0.05
N CYS A 49 1.08 5.66 1.16
CA CYS A 49 1.73 6.33 2.28
C CYS A 49 2.77 5.46 2.97
N ILE A 50 3.77 6.09 3.58
CA ILE A 50 4.83 5.45 4.36
C ILE A 50 5.08 6.23 5.66
N GLY A 51 5.43 5.54 6.74
CA GLY A 51 5.79 6.17 8.02
C GLY A 51 7.05 7.03 7.93
N PHE A 52 7.11 8.14 8.68
CA PHE A 52 8.32 8.96 8.76
C PHE A 52 9.55 8.16 9.23
N ASP A 53 9.34 7.21 10.14
CA ASP A 53 10.36 6.31 10.67
C ASP A 53 10.94 5.35 9.62
N LYS A 54 10.35 5.27 8.43
CA LYS A 54 10.80 4.39 7.33
C LYS A 54 11.49 5.14 6.18
N ILE A 55 11.73 6.45 6.31
CA ILE A 55 12.38 7.26 5.26
C ILE A 55 13.76 6.69 4.87
N GLU A 56 14.60 6.43 5.87
CA GLU A 56 15.95 5.90 5.64
C GLU A 56 15.93 4.48 5.09
N LEU A 57 15.08 3.61 5.67
CA LEU A 57 14.93 2.21 5.27
C LEU A 57 14.63 2.08 3.78
N PHE A 58 13.65 2.85 3.28
CA PHE A 58 13.24 2.81 1.87
C PHE A 58 14.01 3.77 0.97
N LYS A 59 15.06 4.42 1.48
CA LYS A 59 15.92 5.36 0.72
C LYS A 59 15.09 6.45 0.06
N LEU A 60 14.13 7.02 0.79
CA LEU A 60 13.21 8.03 0.27
C LEU A 60 13.89 9.39 0.30
N VAL A 61 13.94 10.05 -0.86
CA VAL A 61 14.26 11.47 -0.93
C VAL A 61 12.94 12.22 -0.83
N SER A 62 12.73 12.91 0.29
CA SER A 62 11.48 13.61 0.61
C SER A 62 11.71 15.11 0.81
N LYS A 63 10.63 15.86 0.69
CA LYS A 63 10.55 17.28 1.04
C LYS A 63 9.22 17.55 1.74
N GLU A 64 9.14 18.62 2.51
CA GLU A 64 7.89 19.05 3.10
C GLU A 64 6.80 19.25 2.04
N SER A 65 5.56 19.03 2.47
CA SER A 65 4.38 19.11 1.64
C SER A 65 3.36 20.04 2.30
N GLU A 66 2.85 21.01 1.54
CA GLU A 66 1.73 21.85 1.98
C GLU A 66 0.42 21.03 2.12
N ILE A 67 0.36 19.88 1.45
CA ILE A 67 -0.77 18.95 1.56
C ILE A 67 -0.71 18.32 2.95
N LYS A 68 -1.77 18.48 3.75
CA LYS A 68 -1.93 17.76 5.01
C LYS A 68 -2.68 16.44 4.79
N ALA A 69 -2.40 15.45 5.64
CA ALA A 69 -3.15 14.20 5.67
C ALA A 69 -4.42 14.37 6.53
N ALA A 70 -5.43 13.59 6.18
CA ALA A 70 -6.64 13.43 6.95
C ALA A 70 -7.03 11.95 6.98
N GLY A 71 -7.63 11.54 8.09
CA GLY A 71 -8.12 10.18 8.30
C GLY A 71 -9.38 10.21 9.17
N ALA A 72 -9.94 9.02 9.44
CA ALA A 72 -11.03 8.90 10.38
C ALA A 72 -10.55 9.32 11.78
N GLY A 73 -11.01 10.46 12.28
CA GLY A 73 -10.71 10.97 13.61
C GLY A 73 -9.59 12.02 13.71
N SER A 74 -8.86 12.31 12.62
CA SER A 74 -7.84 13.37 12.62
C SER A 74 -7.75 14.07 11.27
N SER A 75 -7.55 15.38 11.31
CA SER A 75 -7.30 16.23 10.14
C SER A 75 -6.05 17.07 10.36
N ASN A 76 -5.52 17.65 9.28
CA ASN A 76 -4.34 18.53 9.31
C ASN A 76 -3.03 17.86 9.79
N MET A 77 -2.89 16.55 9.63
CA MET A 77 -1.65 15.85 9.93
C MET A 77 -0.53 16.29 8.99
N GLU A 78 0.66 16.53 9.55
CA GLU A 78 1.82 16.94 8.77
C GLU A 78 2.23 15.85 7.79
N THR A 79 2.61 16.25 6.58
CA THR A 79 3.12 15.30 5.61
C THR A 79 4.37 15.78 4.91
N MET A 80 5.15 14.82 4.46
CA MET A 80 6.17 15.04 3.46
C MET A 80 5.79 14.30 2.18
N ILE A 81 6.42 14.67 1.08
CA ILE A 81 6.24 14.02 -0.22
C ILE A 81 7.58 13.50 -0.71
N SER A 82 7.60 12.23 -1.07
CA SER A 82 8.70 11.64 -1.83
C SER A 82 8.24 11.36 -3.26
N THR A 83 9.06 11.77 -4.23
CA THR A 83 8.77 11.62 -5.65
C THR A 83 9.80 10.71 -6.31
N LYS A 84 9.51 10.24 -7.53
CA LYS A 84 10.42 9.40 -8.32
C LYS A 84 10.69 7.99 -7.75
N ASN A 85 9.87 7.53 -6.81
CA ASN A 85 10.03 6.20 -6.21
C ASN A 85 9.69 5.06 -7.17
N ARG A 86 10.31 3.91 -6.94
CA ARG A 86 9.97 2.63 -7.57
C ARG A 86 9.16 1.78 -6.60
N ILE A 87 7.99 1.34 -7.03
CA ILE A 87 7.14 0.41 -6.29
C ILE A 87 7.02 -0.91 -7.05
N GLU A 88 7.09 -2.01 -6.32
CA GLU A 88 6.89 -3.36 -6.84
C GLU A 88 5.96 -4.16 -5.94
N ILE A 89 4.99 -4.86 -6.53
CA ILE A 89 4.10 -5.78 -5.83
C ILE A 89 4.06 -7.08 -6.64
N GLY A 90 4.78 -8.09 -6.17
CA GLY A 90 5.08 -9.28 -6.97
C GLY A 90 5.80 -8.91 -8.27
N LYS A 91 5.24 -9.32 -9.43
CA LYS A 91 5.78 -8.97 -10.76
C LYS A 91 5.31 -7.60 -11.28
N TRP A 92 4.33 -6.99 -10.63
CA TRP A 92 3.85 -5.67 -11.04
C TRP A 92 4.81 -4.61 -10.52
N SER A 93 5.21 -3.67 -11.36
CA SER A 93 6.08 -2.58 -10.95
C SER A 93 5.77 -1.27 -11.66
N LYS A 94 6.04 -0.16 -10.98
CA LYS A 94 5.96 1.20 -11.53
C LYS A 94 7.10 2.04 -11.00
N LYS A 95 7.61 2.91 -11.87
CA LYS A 95 8.56 3.98 -11.52
C LYS A 95 7.79 5.29 -11.39
N LYS A 96 8.46 6.31 -10.85
CA LYS A 96 7.87 7.66 -10.69
C LYS A 96 6.60 7.65 -9.84
N GLN A 97 6.56 6.80 -8.81
CA GLN A 97 5.49 6.79 -7.83
C GLN A 97 5.69 7.96 -6.85
N LYS A 98 4.62 8.74 -6.63
CA LYS A 98 4.54 9.70 -5.53
C LYS A 98 4.13 8.92 -4.29
N ILE A 99 4.81 9.17 -3.17
CA ILE A 99 4.50 8.59 -1.87
C ILE A 99 4.34 9.73 -0.90
N VAL A 100 3.24 9.71 -0.14
CA VAL A 100 3.01 10.63 0.98
C VAL A 100 3.65 10.03 2.23
N LEU A 101 4.24 10.86 3.06
CA LEU A 101 4.85 10.43 4.31
C LEU A 101 4.12 11.10 5.45
N PHE A 102 3.74 10.34 6.46
CA PHE A 102 3.08 10.87 7.65
C PHE A 102 3.38 9.99 8.86
N ASP A 103 2.99 10.44 10.05
CA ASP A 103 3.19 9.68 11.28
C ASP A 103 2.20 8.51 11.37
N LEU A 104 2.73 7.28 11.39
CA LEU A 104 1.97 6.05 11.52
C LEU A 104 1.86 5.54 12.97
N THR A 105 2.34 6.30 13.95
CA THR A 105 2.35 5.89 15.37
C THR A 105 0.97 5.43 15.82
N HIS A 106 -0.07 6.25 15.67
CA HIS A 106 -1.44 5.89 16.06
C HIS A 106 -2.00 4.68 15.30
N VAL A 107 -1.64 4.53 14.02
CA VAL A 107 -2.06 3.37 13.22
C VAL A 107 -1.42 2.10 13.78
N ASN A 108 -0.13 2.14 14.07
CA ASN A 108 0.63 1.00 14.58
C ASN A 108 0.29 0.68 16.04
N GLU A 109 -0.03 1.67 16.87
CA GLU A 109 -0.59 1.48 18.22
C GLU A 109 -1.93 0.72 18.17
N ALA A 110 -2.84 1.12 17.28
CA ALA A 110 -4.11 0.43 17.11
C ALA A 110 -3.92 -1.02 16.63
N LEU A 111 -3.01 -1.27 15.69
CA LEU A 111 -2.70 -2.62 15.22
C LEU A 111 -2.13 -3.50 16.36
N THR A 112 -1.14 -2.99 17.08
CA THR A 112 -0.43 -3.74 18.13
C THR A 112 -1.33 -4.02 19.34
N THR A 113 -2.23 -3.09 19.70
CA THR A 113 -3.25 -3.31 20.74
C THR A 113 -4.17 -4.49 20.43
N HIS A 114 -4.39 -4.77 19.14
CA HIS A 114 -5.17 -5.92 18.66
C HIS A 114 -4.31 -7.10 18.22
N ASN A 115 -3.07 -7.21 18.71
CA ASN A 115 -2.12 -8.28 18.38
C ASN A 115 -1.79 -8.42 16.89
N ALA A 116 -1.96 -7.35 16.11
CA ALA A 116 -1.46 -7.28 14.73
C ALA A 116 -0.05 -6.68 14.72
N LEU A 117 0.78 -7.14 13.78
CA LEU A 117 2.11 -6.60 13.59
C LEU A 117 2.04 -5.20 12.94
N PRO A 118 2.91 -4.24 13.33
CA PRO A 118 2.92 -2.89 12.77
C PRO A 118 3.24 -2.91 11.28
N VAL A 119 2.81 -1.90 10.54
CA VAL A 119 3.07 -1.77 9.10
C VAL A 119 4.05 -0.64 8.80
N ASP A 120 4.69 -0.75 7.65
CA ASP A 120 5.61 0.26 7.14
C ASP A 120 4.86 1.37 6.37
N GLY A 121 3.63 1.08 5.94
CA GLY A 121 2.83 1.99 5.14
C GLY A 121 1.46 1.45 4.71
N ILE A 122 0.86 2.17 3.77
CA ILE A 122 -0.46 1.90 3.21
C ILE A 122 -0.38 1.97 1.68
N ILE A 123 -0.86 0.94 0.98
CA ILE A 123 -1.10 0.96 -0.47
C ILE A 123 -2.48 1.53 -0.74
N GLY A 124 -2.50 2.76 -1.28
CA GLY A 124 -3.71 3.53 -1.51
C GLY A 124 -4.27 3.44 -2.94
N ALA A 125 -5.35 4.17 -3.16
CA ALA A 125 -6.10 4.21 -4.41
C ALA A 125 -5.25 4.61 -5.63
N ASP A 126 -4.21 5.43 -5.46
CA ASP A 126 -3.31 5.85 -6.55
C ASP A 126 -2.55 4.66 -7.19
N VAL A 127 -2.07 3.72 -6.37
CA VAL A 127 -1.43 2.48 -6.82
C VAL A 127 -2.48 1.48 -7.31
N LEU A 128 -3.60 1.34 -6.58
CA LEU A 128 -4.66 0.39 -6.94
C LEU A 128 -5.32 0.71 -8.28
N LYS A 129 -5.67 1.98 -8.52
CA LYS A 129 -6.22 2.44 -9.82
C LYS A 129 -5.21 2.23 -10.94
N ARG A 130 -3.94 2.58 -10.71
CA ARG A 130 -2.85 2.40 -11.69
C ARG A 130 -2.60 0.93 -12.03
N GLY A 131 -2.79 0.04 -11.07
CA GLY A 131 -2.70 -1.41 -11.22
C GLY A 131 -3.97 -2.06 -11.77
N LYS A 132 -5.06 -1.31 -11.96
CA LYS A 132 -6.41 -1.80 -12.29
C LYS A 132 -6.85 -2.89 -11.32
N ALA A 133 -6.64 -2.67 -10.03
CA ALA A 133 -6.75 -3.68 -8.99
C ALA A 133 -8.13 -4.38 -8.97
N VAL A 134 -8.09 -5.70 -8.76
CA VAL A 134 -9.26 -6.49 -8.35
C VAL A 134 -8.90 -7.17 -7.03
N ILE A 135 -9.74 -7.00 -6.01
CA ILE A 135 -9.54 -7.58 -4.68
C ILE A 135 -10.54 -8.72 -4.51
N ASP A 136 -10.02 -9.93 -4.33
CA ASP A 136 -10.80 -11.15 -4.09
C ASP A 136 -10.74 -11.49 -2.60
N TYR A 137 -11.75 -11.04 -1.85
CA TYR A 137 -11.84 -11.25 -0.40
C TYR A 137 -11.95 -12.74 -0.02
N LYS A 138 -12.72 -13.51 -0.80
CA LYS A 138 -12.89 -14.95 -0.57
C LYS A 138 -11.59 -15.71 -0.81
N GLY A 139 -10.89 -15.36 -1.89
CA GLY A 139 -9.61 -15.98 -2.25
C GLY A 139 -8.40 -15.45 -1.49
N CYS A 140 -8.52 -14.30 -0.81
CA CYS A 140 -7.40 -13.54 -0.23
C CYS A 140 -6.32 -13.20 -1.28
N PHE A 141 -6.76 -12.63 -2.41
CA PHE A 141 -5.85 -12.26 -3.49
C PHE A 141 -6.09 -10.85 -4.01
N LEU A 142 -4.99 -10.13 -4.23
CA LEU A 142 -4.94 -8.93 -5.04
C LEU A 142 -4.54 -9.32 -6.47
N TYR A 143 -5.29 -8.85 -7.45
CA TYR A 143 -4.93 -8.99 -8.85
C TYR A 143 -4.53 -7.63 -9.42
N LEU A 144 -3.36 -7.56 -10.05
CA LEU A 144 -2.86 -6.37 -10.74
C LEU A 144 -2.58 -6.69 -12.20
N LYS A 145 -2.89 -5.77 -13.10
CA LYS A 145 -2.67 -5.96 -14.54
C LYS A 145 -1.21 -5.66 -14.89
N LEU A 146 -0.50 -6.65 -15.44
CA LEU A 146 0.76 -6.40 -16.15
C LEU A 146 0.41 -5.67 -17.44
N LYS A 147 1.18 -4.63 -17.79
CA LYS A 147 0.90 -3.78 -18.96
C LYS A 147 0.55 -4.61 -20.20
#